data_AF-C0HJS5-F1
#
_entry.id   AF-C0HJS5-F1
#
_cell.length_a   1.000
_cell.length_b   1.000
_cell.length_c   1.000
_cell.angle_alpha   90.00
_cell.angle_beta   90.00
_cell.angle_gamma   90.00
#
_symmetry.space_group_name_H-M   'P 1'
#
loop_
_entity.id
_entity.type
_entity.pdbx_description
1 polymer ?
#
loop_
_entity_poly.entity_id
_entity_poly.type
_entity_poly.pdbx_seq_one_letter_code
_entity_poly.pdbx_strand_id
1 'polypeptide(L)' 'GLPICGETCFTGTCYTPGCTCSYPVCKKN' A
#
# COMPACT_ATOMS: atom_id res chain seq x y z
N GLY A 1 6.27 -2.18 7.56
CA GLY A 1 6.03 -2.59 6.17
C GLY A 1 5.30 -3.92 6.09
N LEU A 2 4.20 -4.08 6.82
CA LEU A 2 3.35 -5.27 6.69
C LEU A 2 2.27 -5.02 5.61
N PRO A 3 1.95 -6.02 4.75
CA PRO A 3 0.95 -5.89 3.70
C PRO A 3 -0.49 -6.02 4.25
N ILE A 4 -0.77 -5.36 5.37
CA ILE A 4 -2.10 -5.38 6.03
C ILE A 4 -3.11 -4.46 5.34
N CYS A 5 -2.67 -3.65 4.38
CA CYS A 5 -3.53 -2.73 3.64
C CYS A 5 -4.49 -3.47 2.71
N GLY A 6 -4.14 -4.69 2.26
CA GLY A 6 -4.95 -5.45 1.30
C GLY A 6 -5.08 -4.82 -0.09
N GLU A 7 -4.44 -3.67 -0.32
CA GLU A 7 -4.44 -2.94 -1.59
C GLU A 7 -3.18 -3.17 -2.41
N THR A 8 -3.32 -2.98 -3.72
CA THR A 8 -2.20 -2.87 -4.65
C THR A 8 -2.08 -1.44 -5.14
N CYS A 9 -0.86 -1.00 -5.41
CA CYS A 9 -0.57 0.34 -5.91
C CYS A 9 0.11 0.28 -7.27
N PHE A 10 -0.52 -0.42 -8.22
CA PHE A 10 -0.01 -0.49 -9.60
C PHE A 10 0.07 0.89 -10.27
N THR A 11 -0.78 1.82 -9.87
CA THR A 11 -0.77 3.22 -10.29
C THR A 11 0.11 4.12 -9.41
N GLY A 12 0.81 3.56 -8.43
CA GLY A 12 1.66 4.30 -7.48
C GLY A 12 0.90 4.90 -6.28
N THR A 13 -0.40 4.67 -6.14
CA THR A 13 -1.21 5.24 -5.05
C THR A 13 -1.85 4.16 -4.19
N CYS A 14 -1.89 4.38 -2.88
CA CYS A 14 -2.68 3.63 -1.91
C CYS A 14 -3.80 4.52 -1.39
N TYR A 15 -5.01 3.99 -1.31
CA TYR A 15 -6.19 4.71 -0.82
C TYR A 15 -6.43 4.46 0.67
N THR A 16 -5.94 3.35 1.20
CA THR A 16 -6.06 3.04 2.63
C THR A 16 -5.23 4.02 3.49
N PRO A 17 -5.85 4.74 4.44
CA PRO A 17 -5.15 5.70 5.30
C PRO A 17 -4.03 5.06 6.14
N GLY A 18 -2.86 5.71 6.12
CA GLY A 18 -1.66 5.22 6.81
C GLY A 18 -0.92 4.11 6.08
N CYS A 19 -1.37 3.71 4.89
CA CYS A 19 -0.61 2.85 4.01
C CYS A 19 0.27 3.67 3.06
N THR A 20 1.42 3.10 2.73
CA THR A 20 2.37 3.64 1.77
C THR A 20 2.59 2.64 0.65
N CYS A 21 2.79 3.14 -0.57
CA CYS A 21 3.02 2.25 -1.69
C CYS A 21 4.44 1.66 -1.63
N SER A 22 4.52 0.34 -1.48
CA SER A 22 5.73 -0.45 -1.71
C SER A 22 5.47 -1.33 -2.93
N TYR A 23 5.60 -0.72 -4.11
CA TYR A 23 5.20 -1.31 -5.39
C TYR A 23 5.58 -2.80 -5.48
N PRO A 24 4.63 -3.69 -5.87
CA PRO A 24 3.28 -3.40 -6.37
C PRO A 24 2.20 -3.33 -5.27
N VAL A 25 2.56 -3.44 -4.00
CA VAL A 25 1.60 -3.59 -2.88
C VAL A 25 1.64 -2.43 -1.90
N CYS A 26 0.48 -2.06 -1.40
CA CYS A 26 0.37 -1.11 -0.30
C CYS A 26 0.77 -1.79 1.01
N LYS A 27 1.68 -1.15 1.74
CA LYS A 27 2.15 -1.63 3.04
C LYS A 27 1.97 -0.55 4.08
N LYS A 28 1.58 -0.95 5.29
CA LYS A 28 1.58 -0.07 6.45
C LYS A 28 2.97 -0.14 7.09
N ASN A 29 3.53 1.02 7.45
CA ASN A 29 4.82 1.06 8.12
C ASN A 29 4.80 0.18 9.37
#